data_AF-A0A949KLT6-F1
#
_entry.id   AF-A0A949KLT6-F1
#
_cell.length_a   1.000
_cell.length_b   1.000
_cell.length_c   1.000
_cell.angle_alpha   90.00
_cell.angle_beta   90.00
_cell.angle_gamma   90.00
#
_symmetry.space_group_name_H-M   'P 1'
#
loop_
_entity.id
_entity.type
_entity.pdbx_description
1 polymer ?
#
loop_
_entity_poly.entity_id
_entity_poly.type
_entity_poly.pdbx_seq_one_letter_code
_entity_poly.pdbx_strand_id
1 'polypeptide(L)'
;MLETMKNLMLAGLGAAVLTKEKAMRLMQQAVEKGELSAAEAEKMAEEVVAESRRQAQAMGDKLTEAARETALNLNLASKEEMEELRGRVAELEKELAALKAATPPPES
;
A
#
# COMPACT_ATOMS: atom_id res chain seq x y z
N MET A 1 0.96 8.92 8.32
CA MET A 1 -0.26 9.17 7.53
C MET A 1 -0.36 8.23 6.33
N LEU A 2 0.66 8.17 5.46
CA LEU A 2 0.67 7.26 4.29
C LEU A 2 0.55 5.77 4.69
N GLU A 3 1.30 5.33 5.71
CA GLU A 3 1.17 3.98 6.32
C GLU A 3 -0.26 3.67 6.78
N THR A 4 -0.93 4.65 7.40
CA THR A 4 -2.30 4.51 7.91
C THR A 4 -3.29 4.38 6.78
N MET A 5 -3.15 5.16 5.70
CA MET A 5 -4.01 5.04 4.52
C MET A 5 -3.81 3.70 3.81
N LYS A 6 -2.57 3.24 3.67
CA LYS A 6 -2.25 1.92 3.11
C LYS A 6 -2.91 0.81 3.94
N ASN A 7 -2.78 0.87 5.27
CA ASN A 7 -3.40 -0.13 6.15
C ASN A 7 -4.92 -0.06 6.12
N LEU A 8 -5.52 1.13 6.03
CA LEU A 8 -6.96 1.31 5.90
C LEU A 8 -7.47 0.73 4.57
N MET A 9 -6.70 0.92 3.49
CA MET A 9 -7.02 0.42 2.16
C MET A 9 -6.89 -1.10 2.07
N LEU A 10 -5.84 -1.68 2.67
CA LEU A 10 -5.67 -3.12 2.82
C LEU A 10 -6.77 -3.75 3.69
N ALA A 11 -7.14 -3.09 4.80
CA ALA A 11 -8.27 -3.50 5.62
C ALA A 11 -9.60 -3.41 4.86
N GLY A 12 -9.78 -2.37 4.02
CA GLY A 12 -10.94 -2.21 3.14
C GLY A 12 -11.03 -3.29 2.07
N LEU A 13 -9.91 -3.67 1.45
CA LEU A 13 -9.84 -4.81 0.52
C LEU A 13 -10.20 -6.11 1.25
N GLY A 14 -9.68 -6.34 2.46
CA GLY A 14 -10.04 -7.49 3.28
C GLY A 14 -11.53 -7.54 3.67
N ALA A 15 -12.15 -6.37 3.90
CA ALA A 15 -13.57 -6.26 4.21
C ALA A 15 -14.48 -6.42 2.96
N ALA A 16 -13.96 -6.14 1.77
CA ALA A 16 -14.65 -6.33 0.50
C ALA A 16 -14.58 -7.78 -0.01
N VAL A 17 -13.65 -8.60 0.49
CA VAL A 17 -13.56 -10.03 0.16
C VAL A 17 -14.83 -10.76 0.62
N LEU A 18 -15.37 -11.60 -0.27
CA LEU A 18 -16.53 -12.41 0.05
C LEU A 18 -16.13 -13.50 1.04
N THR A 19 -16.90 -13.68 2.11
CA THR A 19 -16.66 -14.75 3.10
C THR A 19 -17.46 -16.00 2.73
N LYS A 20 -17.00 -17.19 3.18
CA LYS A 20 -17.73 -18.46 2.97
C LYS A 20 -19.17 -18.35 3.44
N GLU A 21 -19.41 -17.69 4.57
CA GLU A 21 -20.75 -17.50 5.13
C GLU A 21 -21.65 -16.56 4.30
N LYS A 22 -21.09 -15.55 3.63
CA LYS A 22 -21.85 -14.71 2.69
C LYS A 22 -22.09 -15.44 1.35
N ALA A 23 -21.08 -16.14 0.84
CA ALA A 23 -21.17 -16.92 -0.38
C ALA A 23 -22.20 -18.05 -0.24
N MET A 24 -22.16 -18.80 0.86
CA MET A 24 -23.12 -19.86 1.17
C MET A 24 -24.54 -19.33 1.23
N ARG A 25 -24.79 -18.17 1.86
CA ARG A 25 -26.14 -17.57 1.91
C ARG A 25 -26.67 -17.22 0.53
N LEU A 26 -25.82 -16.75 -0.39
CA LEU A 26 -26.22 -16.46 -1.76
C LEU A 26 -26.54 -17.74 -2.53
N MET A 27 -25.71 -18.78 -2.39
CA MET A 27 -25.91 -20.07 -3.05
C MET A 27 -27.09 -20.85 -2.47
N GLN A 28 -27.40 -20.69 -1.18
CA GLN A 28 -28.54 -21.33 -0.52
C GLN A 28 -29.87 -20.96 -1.18
N GLN A 29 -30.01 -19.73 -1.69
CA GLN A 29 -31.21 -19.30 -2.42
C GLN A 29 -31.38 -20.06 -3.74
N ALA A 30 -30.29 -20.45 -4.39
CA ALA A 30 -30.34 -21.28 -5.59
C ALA A 30 -30.69 -22.74 -5.25
N VAL A 31 -30.26 -23.23 -4.08
CA VAL A 31 -30.69 -24.55 -3.56
C VAL A 31 -32.18 -24.57 -3.27
N GLU A 32 -32.71 -23.53 -2.62
CA GLU A 32 -34.15 -23.41 -2.32
C GLU A 32 -35.02 -23.37 -3.59
N LYS A 33 -34.50 -22.81 -4.69
CA LYS A 33 -35.15 -22.79 -6.00
C LYS A 33 -34.98 -24.10 -6.79
N GLY A 34 -34.19 -25.04 -6.27
CA GLY A 34 -33.86 -26.30 -6.94
C GLY A 34 -32.88 -26.15 -8.11
N GLU A 35 -32.21 -25.00 -8.22
CA GLU A 35 -31.23 -24.72 -9.28
C GLU A 35 -29.85 -25.36 -8.99
N LEU A 36 -29.56 -25.64 -7.71
CA LEU A 36 -28.33 -26.28 -7.26
C LEU A 36 -28.63 -27.32 -6.17
N SER A 37 -27.85 -28.38 -6.10
CA SER A 37 -27.79 -29.22 -4.90
C SER A 37 -26.99 -28.55 -3.78
N ALA A 38 -27.20 -28.97 -2.53
CA ALA A 38 -26.43 -28.46 -1.39
C ALA A 38 -24.91 -28.66 -1.54
N ALA A 39 -24.50 -29.78 -2.16
CA ALA A 39 -23.10 -30.08 -2.42
C ALA A 39 -22.49 -29.15 -3.49
N GLU A 40 -23.24 -28.84 -4.55
CA GLU A 40 -22.81 -27.88 -5.58
C GLU A 40 -22.71 -26.46 -5.01
N ALA A 41 -23.67 -26.06 -4.18
CA ALA A 41 -23.65 -24.77 -3.51
C ALA A 41 -22.42 -24.59 -2.61
N GLU A 42 -22.04 -25.62 -1.85
CA GLU A 42 -20.85 -25.56 -1.00
C GLU A 42 -19.56 -25.43 -1.82
N LYS A 43 -19.41 -26.26 -2.85
CA LYS A 43 -18.25 -26.19 -3.74
C LYS A 43 -18.12 -24.83 -4.44
N MET A 44 -19.24 -24.32 -4.95
CA MET A 44 -19.27 -23.05 -5.67
C MET A 44 -19.02 -21.86 -4.73
N ALA A 45 -19.52 -21.92 -3.49
CA ALA A 45 -19.20 -20.92 -2.47
C ALA A 45 -17.70 -20.88 -2.15
N GLU A 46 -17.05 -22.03 -2.04
CA GLU A 46 -15.59 -22.09 -1.82
C GLU A 46 -14.80 -21.51 -2.99
N GLU A 47 -15.19 -21.85 -4.22
CA GLU A 47 -14.56 -21.31 -5.44
C GLU A 47 -14.69 -19.78 -5.51
N VAL A 48 -15.89 -19.23 -5.25
CA VAL A 48 -16.11 -17.77 -5.25
C VAL A 48 -15.29 -17.08 -4.16
N VAL A 49 -15.18 -17.66 -2.97
CA VAL A 49 -14.35 -17.10 -1.90
C VAL A 49 -12.88 -17.10 -2.30
N ALA A 50 -12.38 -18.22 -2.84
CA ALA A 50 -11.00 -18.34 -3.29
C ALA A 50 -10.67 -17.34 -4.41
N GLU A 51 -11.56 -17.19 -5.38
CA GLU A 51 -11.41 -16.25 -6.49
C GLU A 51 -11.45 -14.80 -6.01
N SER A 52 -12.37 -14.46 -5.10
CA SER A 52 -12.45 -13.11 -4.53
C SER A 52 -11.17 -12.71 -3.79
N ARG A 53 -10.52 -13.66 -3.09
CA ARG A 53 -9.23 -13.44 -2.41
C ARG A 53 -8.11 -13.17 -3.41
N ARG A 54 -8.04 -13.95 -4.50
CA ARG A 54 -7.07 -13.73 -5.57
C ARG A 54 -7.24 -12.37 -6.22
N GLN A 55 -8.48 -11.99 -6.56
CA GLN A 55 -8.76 -10.70 -7.17
C GLN A 55 -8.43 -9.53 -6.24
N ALA A 56 -8.77 -9.63 -4.95
CA ALA A 56 -8.43 -8.61 -3.96
C ALA A 56 -6.91 -8.43 -3.82
N GLN A 57 -6.14 -9.52 -3.84
CA GLN A 57 -4.67 -9.47 -3.80
C GLN A 57 -4.11 -8.80 -5.06
N ALA A 58 -4.55 -9.24 -6.25
CA ALA A 58 -4.10 -8.65 -7.51
C ALA A 58 -4.46 -7.16 -7.65
N MET A 59 -5.61 -6.74 -7.13
CA MET A 59 -5.97 -5.31 -7.04
C MET A 59 -5.03 -4.57 -6.08
N GLY A 60 -4.74 -5.12 -4.91
CA GLY A 60 -3.83 -4.53 -3.93
C GLY A 60 -2.43 -4.31 -4.49
N ASP A 61 -1.92 -5.28 -5.27
CA ASP A 61 -0.63 -5.18 -5.93
C ASP A 61 -0.61 -4.07 -6.99
N LYS A 62 -1.61 -4.04 -7.88
CA LYS A 62 -1.76 -2.99 -8.91
C LYS A 62 -1.88 -1.59 -8.30
N LEU A 63 -2.61 -1.46 -7.20
CA LEU A 63 -2.75 -0.19 -6.49
C LEU A 63 -1.43 0.27 -5.87
N THR A 64 -0.66 -0.66 -5.32
CA THR A 64 0.67 -0.37 -4.77
C THR A 64 1.63 0.08 -5.87
N GLU A 65 1.58 -0.58 -7.02
CA GLU A 65 2.39 -0.22 -8.19
C GLU A 65 2.02 1.16 -8.73
N ALA A 66 0.72 1.42 -8.93
CA ALA A 66 0.24 2.73 -9.37
C ALA A 66 0.61 3.86 -8.37
N ALA A 67 0.56 3.58 -7.06
CA ALA A 67 0.98 4.53 -6.04
C ALA A 67 2.50 4.83 -6.11
N ARG A 68 3.33 3.80 -6.35
CA ARG A 68 4.77 3.98 -6.55
C ARG A 68 5.07 4.78 -7.82
N GLU A 69 4.43 4.44 -8.93
CA GLU A 69 4.62 5.13 -10.20
C GLU A 69 4.22 6.61 -10.10
N THR A 70 3.09 6.89 -9.44
CA THR A 70 2.65 8.27 -9.18
C THR A 70 3.65 9.03 -8.31
N ALA A 71 4.21 8.39 -7.27
CA ALA A 71 5.21 9.02 -6.41
C ALA A 71 6.50 9.38 -7.19
N LEU A 72 6.95 8.48 -8.07
CA LEU A 72 8.09 8.72 -8.98
C LEU A 72 7.79 9.85 -9.96
N ASN A 73 6.61 9.84 -10.59
CA ASN A 73 6.19 10.85 -11.58
C ASN A 73 6.02 12.25 -10.96
N LEU A 74 5.72 12.34 -9.66
CA LEU A 74 5.63 13.60 -8.94
C LEU A 74 6.99 14.12 -8.44
N ASN A 75 8.12 13.46 -8.78
CA ASN A 75 9.47 13.78 -8.25
C ASN A 75 9.48 13.93 -6.72
N LEU A 76 8.64 13.17 -6.02
CA LEU A 76 8.62 13.16 -4.56
C LEU A 76 9.88 12.41 -4.10
N ALA A 77 10.88 13.15 -3.66
CA ALA A 77 12.07 12.58 -3.04
C ALA A 77 11.65 11.67 -1.88
N SER A 78 12.20 10.45 -1.85
CA SER A 78 11.99 9.53 -0.74
C SER A 78 12.47 10.14 0.57
N LYS A 79 11.97 9.60 1.68
CA LYS A 79 12.40 10.06 3.00
C LYS A 79 13.90 9.81 3.19
N GLU A 80 14.40 8.69 2.69
CA GLU A 80 15.81 8.34 2.71
C GLU A 80 16.66 9.37 1.94
N GLU A 81 16.28 9.72 0.71
CA GLU A 81 16.99 10.72 -0.09
C GLU A 81 16.99 12.11 0.58
N MET A 82 15.88 12.49 1.21
CA MET A 82 15.79 13.74 1.97
C MET A 82 16.70 13.77 3.20
N GLU A 83 16.80 12.66 3.95
CA GLU A 83 17.70 12.56 5.10
C GLU A 83 19.18 12.54 4.66
N GLU A 84 19.51 11.88 3.55
CA GLU A 84 20.86 11.93 2.98
C GLU A 84 21.24 13.36 2.58
N LEU A 85 20.33 14.09 1.92
CA LEU A 85 20.54 15.50 1.57
C LEU A 85 20.74 16.36 2.83
N ARG A 86 19.93 16.16 3.88
CA ARG A 86 20.10 16.88 5.17
C ARG A 86 21.46 16.60 5.79
N GLY A 87 21.92 15.35 5.78
CA GLY A 87 23.24 14.97 6.28
C GLY A 87 24.37 15.68 5.55
N ARG A 88 24.33 15.66 4.20
CA ARG A 88 25.31 16.35 3.35
C ARG A 88 25.31 17.86 3.56
N VAL A 89 24.12 18.47 3.72
CA VAL A 89 24.00 19.89 4.02
C VAL A 89 24.64 20.21 5.38
N ALA A 90 24.37 19.40 6.41
CA ALA A 90 24.95 19.62 7.75
C ALA A 90 26.49 19.46 7.76
N GLU A 91 27.03 18.56 6.95
CA GLU A 91 28.47 18.38 6.79
C GLU A 91 29.11 19.59 6.08
N LEU A 92 28.52 20.04 4.98
CA LEU A 92 28.95 21.25 4.27
C LEU A 92 28.86 22.51 5.15
N GLU A 93 27.82 22.63 5.97
CA GLU A 93 27.67 23.73 6.94
C GLU A 93 28.81 23.73 7.99
N LYS A 94 29.22 22.55 8.47
CA LYS A 94 30.37 22.41 9.38
C LYS A 94 31.68 22.79 8.71
N GLU A 95 31.92 22.32 7.49
CA GLU A 95 33.13 22.66 6.74
C GLU A 95 33.21 24.16 6.44
N LEU A 96 32.08 24.77 6.05
CA LEU A 96 31.99 26.22 5.82
C LEU A 96 32.26 27.02 7.10
N ALA A 97 31.74 26.57 8.25
CA ALA A 97 32.00 27.20 9.54
C ALA A 97 33.49 27.09 9.93
N ALA A 98 34.12 25.94 9.70
CA ALA A 98 35.54 25.74 9.93
C ALA A 98 36.41 26.64 9.01
N LEU A 99 36.06 26.77 7.74
CA LEU A 99 36.75 27.65 6.79
C LEU A 99 36.64 29.13 7.20
N LYS A 100 35.45 29.56 7.60
CA LYS A 100 35.21 30.93 8.08
C LYS A 100 35.96 31.22 9.39
N ALA A 101 36.09 30.25 10.29
CA ALA A 101 36.88 30.38 11.50
C ALA A 101 38.40 30.41 11.23
N ALA A 102 38.86 29.78 10.14
CA ALA A 102 40.25 29.75 9.72
C ALA A 102 40.70 31.00 8.91
N THR A 103 39.76 31.87 8.50
CA THR A 103 40.07 33.12 7.78
C THR A 103 39.94 34.30 8.75
N PRO A 104 41.04 34.89 9.25
CA PRO A 104 40.96 36.04 10.15
C PRO A 104 40.36 37.26 9.42
N PRO A 105 39.66 38.16 10.13
CA PRO A 105 39.09 39.35 9.53
C PRO A 105 40.19 40.21 8.87
N PRO A 106 39.91 40.92 7.77
CA PRO A 106 40.89 41.82 7.17
C PRO A 106 41.30 42.86 8.23
N GLU A 107 42.60 42.88 8.55
CA GLU A 107 43.19 43.89 9.42
C GLU A 107 42.80 45.28 8.87
N SER A 108 42.22 46.09 9.75
CA SER A 108 41.74 47.45 9.47
C SER A 108 42.88 48.45 9.40
#